data_AF-A0A4S8L859-F1
#
_entry.id   AF-A0A4S8L859-F1
#
_cell.length_a   1.000
_cell.length_b   1.000
_cell.length_c   1.000
_cell.angle_alpha   90.00
_cell.angle_beta   90.00
_cell.angle_gamma   90.00
#
_symmetry.space_group_name_H-M   'P 1'
#
loop_
_entity.id
_entity.type
_entity.pdbx_description
1 polymer ?
#
loop_
_entity_poly.entity_id
_entity_poly.type
_entity_poly.pdbx_seq_one_letter_code
_entity_poly.pdbx_strand_id
1 'polypeptide(L)'
;MAARQRAAKEQPLPWNAADGWNQSSVKLDLPRAKKSWKNPESIPKMTVEGVWYRNIVDVIKAAFQSEQAREFHMKPFKMMWKPCPDQPELRIYGETFWAERMIRMDRELPHVPDCHLERVTVAMQLWSDSTHLTSFGTQKMWPIYLYLGNLSKYTRGKPSSFSANHIAYIPSLPDKIRDVYQEIFNQLPSKNELAHLRRELVHVILAFIFSPSFREAYLNGVEVQCIDGILRRLFPRLFSYSADYVEKVLLAAMMFLSEYPCPACMIQKHQISQIGTIPDMNRLTRKPRVDSVERQRKVQSARNLIFHEGYAVKSPKVLGSLKVGSYTPTLSHLSTFFLPLEVNMFDIFPTDILHDFELGKWRDVFTHLCRILQSIGGEKLNHLNKRQCSNDCYIAC
;
A
#
# COMPACT_ATOMS: atom_id res chain seq x y z
N MET A 1 -3.25 -33.05 4.78
CA MET A 1 -4.72 -32.87 4.98
C MET A 1 -5.14 -32.99 6.45
N ALA A 2 -4.70 -34.01 7.20
CA ALA A 2 -5.17 -34.27 8.58
C ALA A 2 -4.91 -33.13 9.60
N ALA A 3 -3.77 -32.44 9.53
CA ALA A 3 -3.43 -31.35 10.45
C ALA A 3 -4.32 -30.09 10.26
N ARG A 4 -4.68 -29.77 9.00
CA ARG A 4 -5.53 -28.62 8.67
C ARG A 4 -6.98 -28.84 9.10
N GLN A 5 -7.50 -30.05 8.91
CA GLN A 5 -8.85 -30.42 9.34
C GLN A 5 -9.00 -30.43 10.87
N ARG A 6 -7.93 -30.78 11.60
CA ARG A 6 -7.90 -30.72 13.07
C ARG A 6 -7.90 -29.27 13.58
N ALA A 7 -7.07 -28.40 12.98
CA ALA A 7 -7.03 -26.98 13.33
C ALA A 7 -8.37 -26.25 13.10
N ALA A 8 -9.12 -26.62 12.05
CA ALA A 8 -10.47 -26.07 11.77
C ALA A 8 -11.50 -26.43 12.85
N LYS A 9 -11.35 -27.56 13.55
CA LYS A 9 -12.24 -27.95 14.66
C LYS A 9 -11.87 -27.28 15.99
N GLU A 10 -10.62 -26.87 16.16
CA GLU A 10 -10.10 -26.38 17.46
C GLU A 10 -10.20 -24.85 17.61
N GLN A 11 -10.45 -24.08 16.53
CA GLN A 11 -10.55 -22.60 16.58
C GLN A 11 -11.78 -22.08 15.82
N PRO A 12 -12.87 -21.68 16.50
CA PRO A 12 -14.10 -21.16 15.87
C PRO A 12 -14.02 -19.67 15.49
N LEU A 13 -12.83 -19.08 15.47
CA LEU A 13 -12.63 -17.71 14.97
C LEU A 13 -12.75 -17.68 13.44
N PRO A 14 -13.13 -16.55 12.82
CA PRO A 14 -13.17 -16.41 11.35
C PRO A 14 -11.79 -16.54 10.67
N TRP A 15 -10.72 -16.73 11.45
CA TRP A 15 -9.35 -16.93 10.98
C TRP A 15 -8.84 -18.25 11.53
N ASN A 16 -8.78 -19.27 10.67
CA ASN A 16 -8.25 -20.59 11.03
C ASN A 16 -7.04 -20.94 10.15
N ALA A 17 -6.20 -21.86 10.64
CA ALA A 17 -5.03 -22.31 9.90
C ALA A 17 -5.39 -23.12 8.63
N ALA A 18 -6.61 -23.67 8.55
CA ALA A 18 -7.08 -24.39 7.37
C ALA A 18 -7.28 -23.46 6.16
N ASP A 19 -7.65 -22.21 6.41
CA ASP A 19 -7.82 -21.13 5.43
C ASP A 19 -6.50 -20.42 5.09
N GLY A 20 -5.39 -20.92 5.63
CA GLY A 20 -4.03 -20.43 5.37
C GLY A 20 -3.61 -19.23 6.22
N TRP A 21 -4.32 -18.95 7.31
CA TRP A 21 -3.93 -17.92 8.28
C TRP A 21 -2.82 -18.41 9.20
N ASN A 22 -1.85 -17.55 9.44
CA ASN A 22 -0.77 -17.71 10.41
C ASN A 22 -0.93 -16.66 11.50
N GLN A 23 -0.66 -17.06 12.73
CA GLN A 23 -0.60 -16.16 13.89
C GLN A 23 0.85 -16.03 14.32
N SER A 24 1.32 -14.80 14.54
CA SER A 24 2.65 -14.51 15.05
C SER A 24 2.62 -13.37 16.05
N SER A 25 3.75 -13.18 16.71
CA SER A 25 4.08 -12.01 17.50
C SER A 25 5.19 -11.20 16.83
N VAL A 26 5.30 -9.92 17.18
CA VAL A 26 6.36 -9.03 16.70
C VAL A 26 7.01 -8.29 17.85
N LYS A 27 8.33 -8.11 17.75
CA LYS A 27 9.12 -7.37 18.75
C LYS A 27 9.41 -5.97 18.24
N LEU A 28 9.08 -4.96 19.05
CA LEU A 28 9.39 -3.55 18.75
C LEU A 28 10.45 -3.05 19.73
N ASP A 29 11.51 -2.44 19.19
CA ASP A 29 12.53 -1.75 19.97
C ASP A 29 11.95 -0.46 20.55
N LEU A 30 12.11 -0.25 21.87
CA LEU A 30 11.48 0.86 22.60
C LEU A 30 12.42 2.07 22.68
N PRO A 31 12.15 3.17 21.95
CA PRO A 31 12.95 4.38 22.05
C PRO A 31 12.70 5.08 23.40
N ARG A 32 13.76 5.64 23.98
CA ARG A 32 13.65 6.52 25.15
C ARG A 32 14.72 7.60 25.12
N ALA A 33 14.29 8.86 25.15
CA ALA A 33 15.22 9.99 25.23
C ALA A 33 16.08 9.94 26.51
N LYS A 34 17.34 10.36 26.40
CA LYS A 34 18.39 10.32 27.44
C LYS A 34 18.79 8.89 27.89
N LYS A 35 18.36 7.85 27.17
CA LYS A 35 18.80 6.47 27.37
C LYS A 35 19.48 5.98 26.10
N SER A 36 20.64 5.35 26.25
CA SER A 36 21.41 4.80 25.14
C SER A 36 21.81 3.37 25.42
N TRP A 37 21.95 2.60 24.36
CA TRP A 37 22.29 1.18 24.39
C TRP A 37 23.52 0.96 23.54
N LYS A 38 24.53 0.23 24.04
CA LYS A 38 25.75 -0.03 23.26
C LYS A 38 25.49 -1.00 22.11
N ASN A 39 24.68 -2.02 22.36
CA ASN A 39 24.41 -3.11 21.42
C ASN A 39 22.90 -3.21 21.12
N PRO A 40 22.49 -3.59 19.89
CA PRO A 40 21.09 -3.75 19.52
C PRO A 40 20.30 -4.73 20.39
N GLU A 41 20.94 -5.78 20.93
CA GLU A 41 20.30 -6.79 21.78
C GLU A 41 19.92 -6.23 23.15
N SER A 42 20.61 -5.18 23.60
CA SER A 42 20.37 -4.52 24.89
C SER A 42 19.24 -3.49 24.85
N ILE A 43 18.72 -3.16 23.66
CA ILE A 43 17.59 -2.24 23.52
C ILE A 43 16.34 -2.93 24.07
N PRO A 44 15.61 -2.32 25.04
CA PRO A 44 14.38 -2.88 25.57
C PRO A 44 13.36 -3.07 24.45
N LYS A 45 12.66 -4.20 24.47
CA LYS A 45 11.68 -4.55 23.45
C LYS A 45 10.33 -4.84 24.08
N MET A 46 9.26 -4.52 23.36
CA MET A 46 7.95 -5.07 23.67
C MET A 46 7.56 -6.11 22.64
N THR A 47 6.81 -7.12 23.07
CA THR A 47 6.12 -8.04 22.17
C THR A 47 4.68 -7.59 21.95
N VAL A 48 4.31 -7.43 20.68
CA VAL A 48 2.93 -7.24 20.22
C VAL A 48 2.44 -8.57 19.68
N GLU A 49 1.39 -9.10 20.32
CA GLU A 49 0.72 -10.34 19.95
C GLU A 49 -0.41 -10.09 18.94
N GLY A 50 -0.97 -11.16 18.38
CA GLY A 50 -2.18 -11.07 17.56
C GLY A 50 -1.95 -10.55 16.14
N VAL A 51 -0.75 -10.76 15.59
CA VAL A 51 -0.47 -10.49 14.18
C VAL A 51 -0.96 -11.67 13.35
N TRP A 52 -1.96 -11.43 12.53
CA TRP A 52 -2.54 -12.42 11.61
C TRP A 52 -2.14 -12.11 10.18
N TYR A 53 -1.63 -13.10 9.46
CA TYR A 53 -1.20 -12.94 8.07
C TYR A 53 -1.30 -14.25 7.27
N ARG A 54 -1.36 -14.15 5.95
CA ARG A 54 -1.32 -15.28 5.03
C ARG A 54 -0.05 -15.20 4.18
N ASN A 55 0.47 -16.36 3.77
CA ASN A 55 1.51 -16.40 2.77
C ASN A 55 0.93 -15.92 1.43
N ILE A 56 1.39 -14.76 0.97
CA ILE A 56 0.84 -14.13 -0.23
C ILE A 56 1.06 -14.95 -1.50
N VAL A 57 2.12 -15.76 -1.55
CA VAL A 57 2.38 -16.68 -2.67
C VAL A 57 1.32 -17.78 -2.71
N ASP A 58 0.93 -18.32 -1.56
CA ASP A 58 -0.13 -19.33 -1.47
C ASP A 58 -1.50 -18.75 -1.83
N VAL A 59 -1.77 -17.50 -1.44
CA VAL A 59 -2.97 -16.77 -1.86
C VAL A 59 -3.02 -16.60 -3.38
N ILE A 60 -1.89 -16.23 -4.00
CA ILE A 60 -1.79 -16.12 -5.47
C ILE A 60 -2.03 -17.47 -6.15
N LYS A 61 -1.38 -18.54 -5.67
CA LYS A 61 -1.60 -19.91 -6.19
C LYS A 61 -3.07 -20.30 -6.16
N ALA A 62 -3.70 -20.13 -4.99
CA ALA A 62 -5.12 -20.45 -4.82
C ALA A 62 -6.01 -19.64 -5.75
N ALA A 63 -5.72 -18.34 -5.95
CA ALA A 63 -6.48 -17.49 -6.86
C ALA A 63 -6.41 -18.00 -8.31
N PHE A 64 -5.23 -18.36 -8.81
CA PHE A 64 -5.03 -18.89 -10.17
C PHE A 64 -5.56 -20.32 -10.38
N GLN A 65 -5.89 -21.02 -9.28
CA GLN A 65 -6.51 -22.35 -9.28
C GLN A 65 -8.02 -22.30 -9.04
N SER A 66 -8.58 -21.12 -8.77
CA SER A 66 -10.01 -20.94 -8.54
C SER A 66 -10.80 -20.85 -9.86
N GLU A 67 -12.10 -21.09 -9.80
CA GLU A 67 -13.00 -20.89 -10.95
C GLU A 67 -12.96 -19.45 -11.49
N GLN A 68 -12.75 -18.46 -10.62
CA GLN A 68 -12.62 -17.05 -11.03
C GLN A 68 -11.39 -16.80 -11.94
N ALA A 69 -10.36 -17.65 -11.88
CA ALA A 69 -9.18 -17.50 -12.74
C ALA A 69 -9.49 -17.68 -14.22
N ARG A 70 -10.67 -18.23 -14.60
CA ARG A 70 -11.12 -18.27 -15.99
C ARG A 70 -11.33 -16.88 -16.60
N GLU A 71 -11.60 -15.87 -15.75
CA GLU A 71 -11.72 -14.47 -16.16
C GLU A 71 -10.38 -13.72 -16.15
N PHE A 72 -9.27 -14.37 -15.77
CA PHE A 72 -7.98 -13.69 -15.69
C PHE A 72 -7.38 -13.46 -17.07
N HIS A 73 -6.92 -12.22 -17.28
CA HIS A 73 -6.03 -11.90 -18.38
C HIS A 73 -4.60 -12.32 -18.01
N MET A 74 -4.12 -13.38 -18.64
CA MET A 74 -2.78 -13.94 -18.41
C MET A 74 -1.68 -13.06 -19.00
N LYS A 75 -1.97 -12.36 -20.10
CA LYS A 75 -1.02 -11.49 -20.80
C LYS A 75 -1.55 -10.08 -20.94
N PRO A 76 -0.72 -9.05 -20.68
CA PRO A 76 -1.13 -7.69 -20.89
C PRO A 76 -1.06 -7.28 -22.34
N PHE A 77 -1.91 -6.35 -22.74
CA PHE A 77 -2.00 -5.90 -24.12
C PHE A 77 -2.38 -4.44 -24.23
N LYS A 78 -2.31 -3.93 -25.46
CA LYS A 78 -2.68 -2.56 -25.78
C LYS A 78 -4.14 -2.52 -26.28
N MET A 79 -5.04 -1.91 -25.52
CA MET A 79 -6.40 -1.66 -25.99
C MET A 79 -6.45 -0.37 -26.81
N MET A 80 -6.85 -0.48 -28.06
CA MET A 80 -6.93 0.62 -29.03
C MET A 80 -8.37 0.70 -29.54
N TRP A 81 -8.86 1.92 -29.79
CA TRP A 81 -10.16 2.17 -30.38
C TRP A 81 -9.99 2.98 -31.64
N LYS A 82 -10.59 2.52 -32.75
CA LYS A 82 -10.68 3.29 -33.98
C LYS A 82 -12.13 3.75 -34.16
N PRO A 83 -12.45 5.04 -33.92
CA PRO A 83 -13.83 5.51 -33.99
C PRO A 83 -14.39 5.41 -35.41
N CYS A 84 -13.60 5.84 -36.39
CA CYS A 84 -13.91 5.81 -37.82
C CYS A 84 -12.65 5.42 -38.63
N PRO A 85 -12.79 4.85 -39.85
CA PRO A 85 -11.65 4.45 -40.68
C PRO A 85 -10.63 5.55 -40.99
N ASP A 86 -11.08 6.80 -41.06
CA ASP A 86 -10.33 8.02 -41.35
C ASP A 86 -9.74 8.71 -40.10
N GLN A 87 -10.18 8.30 -38.89
CA GLN A 87 -9.67 8.84 -37.64
C GLN A 87 -8.49 8.02 -37.10
N PRO A 88 -7.54 8.68 -36.40
CA PRO A 88 -6.45 7.96 -35.76
C PRO A 88 -6.96 7.01 -34.67
N GLU A 89 -6.24 5.91 -34.47
CA GLU A 89 -6.51 5.03 -33.34
C GLU A 89 -6.20 5.73 -32.02
N LEU A 90 -7.11 5.57 -31.06
CA LEU A 90 -7.02 6.15 -29.73
C LEU A 90 -6.71 5.07 -28.70
N ARG A 91 -5.82 5.41 -27.76
CA ARG A 91 -5.51 4.54 -26.63
C ARG A 91 -6.64 4.54 -25.61
N ILE A 92 -7.19 3.36 -25.30
CA ILE A 92 -8.12 3.19 -24.17
C ILE A 92 -7.33 2.95 -22.87
N TYR A 93 -7.74 3.62 -21.80
CA TYR A 93 -7.27 3.40 -20.44
C TYR A 93 -8.43 2.93 -19.56
N GLY A 94 -8.22 1.96 -18.67
CA GLY A 94 -9.33 1.49 -17.84
C GLY A 94 -9.09 0.26 -16.96
N GLU A 95 -8.23 -0.65 -17.37
CA GLU A 95 -7.94 -1.92 -16.68
C GLU A 95 -6.43 -2.07 -16.46
N THR A 96 -6.08 -2.81 -15.41
CA THR A 96 -4.68 -3.05 -15.04
C THR A 96 -3.95 -3.86 -16.12
N PHE A 97 -4.57 -4.93 -16.65
CA PHE A 97 -3.96 -5.78 -17.67
C PHE A 97 -3.75 -5.10 -19.03
N TRP A 98 -4.28 -3.90 -19.27
CA TRP A 98 -3.89 -3.09 -20.43
C TRP A 98 -3.22 -1.76 -20.06
N ALA A 99 -2.76 -1.61 -18.81
CA ALA A 99 -1.99 -0.45 -18.41
C ALA A 99 -0.53 -0.54 -18.91
N GLU A 100 0.08 0.59 -19.27
CA GLU A 100 1.48 0.62 -19.72
C GLU A 100 2.45 0.06 -18.66
N ARG A 101 2.15 0.28 -17.37
CA ARG A 101 2.91 -0.30 -16.26
C ARG A 101 2.89 -1.82 -16.26
N MET A 102 1.75 -2.45 -16.54
CA MET A 102 1.63 -3.90 -16.56
C MET A 102 2.36 -4.50 -17.77
N ILE A 103 2.25 -3.85 -18.93
CA ILE A 103 3.00 -4.24 -20.14
C ILE A 103 4.51 -4.19 -19.87
N ARG A 104 4.99 -3.14 -19.21
CA ARG A 104 6.40 -3.00 -18.82
C ARG A 104 6.83 -4.13 -17.88
N MET A 105 6.07 -4.37 -16.82
CA MET A 105 6.33 -5.45 -15.86
C MET A 105 6.39 -6.83 -16.53
N ASP A 106 5.55 -7.10 -17.55
CA ASP A 106 5.57 -8.37 -18.29
C ASP A 106 6.79 -8.51 -19.21
N ARG A 107 7.24 -7.42 -19.82
CA ARG A 107 8.46 -7.40 -20.64
C ARG A 107 9.72 -7.56 -19.82
N GLU A 108 9.73 -7.03 -18.60
CA GLU A 108 10.85 -7.07 -17.66
C GLU A 108 10.86 -8.35 -16.81
N LEU A 109 9.99 -9.33 -17.08
CA LEU A 109 10.03 -10.60 -16.37
C LEU A 109 11.38 -11.30 -16.62
N PRO A 110 12.03 -11.78 -15.54
CA PRO A 110 13.32 -12.43 -15.66
C PRO A 110 13.19 -13.69 -16.52
N HIS A 111 14.26 -13.97 -17.25
CA HIS A 111 14.44 -15.27 -17.87
C HIS A 111 14.86 -16.26 -16.80
N VAL A 112 14.23 -17.43 -16.76
CA VAL A 112 14.68 -18.52 -15.87
C VAL A 112 15.29 -19.61 -16.76
N PRO A 113 16.57 -19.97 -16.54
CA PRO A 113 17.22 -21.03 -17.30
C PRO A 113 16.40 -22.32 -17.30
N ASP A 114 16.42 -23.04 -18.42
CA ASP A 114 15.79 -24.35 -18.60
C ASP A 114 14.27 -24.40 -18.34
N CYS A 115 13.61 -23.25 -18.29
CA CYS A 115 12.16 -23.14 -18.12
C CYS A 115 11.48 -22.71 -19.42
N HIS A 116 10.61 -23.59 -19.95
CA HIS A 116 9.80 -23.35 -21.14
C HIS A 116 8.34 -23.00 -20.83
N LEU A 117 7.98 -22.87 -19.55
CA LEU A 117 6.62 -22.55 -19.13
C LEU A 117 6.22 -21.13 -19.59
N GLU A 118 4.92 -20.96 -19.88
CA GLU A 118 4.36 -19.62 -20.08
C GLU A 118 4.58 -18.78 -18.81
N ARG A 119 5.22 -17.62 -18.98
CA ARG A 119 5.47 -16.67 -17.91
C ARG A 119 4.30 -15.71 -17.80
N VAL A 120 3.68 -15.60 -16.62
CA VAL A 120 2.54 -14.73 -16.39
C VAL A 120 2.87 -13.70 -15.34
N THR A 121 2.70 -12.43 -15.67
CA THR A 121 2.78 -11.35 -14.68
C THR A 121 1.53 -11.37 -13.81
N VAL A 122 1.72 -11.40 -12.49
CA VAL A 122 0.64 -11.30 -11.52
C VAL A 122 0.62 -9.90 -10.94
N ALA A 123 -0.35 -9.08 -11.36
CA ALA A 123 -0.48 -7.69 -10.93
C ALA A 123 -1.05 -7.60 -9.52
N MET A 124 -0.20 -7.47 -8.51
CA MET A 124 -0.63 -7.35 -7.12
C MET A 124 -1.06 -5.92 -6.82
N GLN A 125 -2.32 -5.74 -6.45
CA GLN A 125 -2.88 -4.46 -6.00
C GLN A 125 -3.23 -4.58 -4.53
N LEU A 126 -2.41 -3.98 -3.67
CA LEU A 126 -2.66 -3.93 -2.24
C LEU A 126 -3.59 -2.78 -1.89
N TRP A 127 -4.48 -3.03 -0.93
CA TRP A 127 -5.38 -2.04 -0.39
C TRP A 127 -5.35 -2.15 1.13
N SER A 128 -5.39 -1.00 1.81
CA SER A 128 -5.57 -0.97 3.24
C SER A 128 -6.47 0.18 3.62
N ASP A 129 -7.30 -0.05 4.64
CA ASP A 129 -8.18 0.95 5.23
C ASP A 129 -8.40 0.60 6.69
N SER A 130 -7.95 1.47 7.60
CA SER A 130 -8.04 1.29 9.04
C SER A 130 -9.50 1.33 9.50
N THR A 131 -10.09 0.17 9.78
CA THR A 131 -11.50 0.05 10.15
C THR A 131 -11.70 -0.09 11.67
N HIS A 132 -12.80 0.47 12.16
CA HIS A 132 -13.30 0.22 13.51
C HIS A 132 -14.10 -1.09 13.50
N LEU A 133 -13.72 -2.07 14.33
CA LEU A 133 -14.34 -3.40 14.34
C LEU A 133 -15.74 -3.45 14.94
N THR A 134 -16.04 -2.54 15.86
CA THR A 134 -17.24 -2.61 16.69
C THR A 134 -17.77 -1.21 16.96
N SER A 135 -19.09 -1.06 16.97
CA SER A 135 -19.76 0.21 17.30
C SER A 135 -19.59 0.60 18.78
N PHE A 136 -19.21 -0.35 19.64
CA PHE A 136 -19.12 -0.18 21.10
C PHE A 136 -17.80 -0.65 21.73
N GLY A 137 -16.80 -1.09 20.93
CA GLY A 137 -15.48 -1.52 21.42
C GLY A 137 -14.34 -0.66 20.87
N THR A 138 -13.24 -0.59 21.62
CA THR A 138 -12.05 0.21 21.29
C THR A 138 -11.08 -0.50 20.32
N GLN A 139 -11.34 -1.76 19.97
CA GLN A 139 -10.46 -2.52 19.08
C GLN A 139 -10.56 -1.99 17.65
N LYS A 140 -9.43 -1.49 17.15
CA LYS A 140 -9.21 -1.14 15.75
C LYS A 140 -8.29 -2.17 15.15
N MET A 141 -8.63 -2.67 13.97
CA MET A 141 -7.71 -3.47 13.16
C MET A 141 -7.67 -2.90 11.76
N TRP A 142 -6.49 -3.03 11.18
CA TRP A 142 -6.20 -2.46 9.88
C TRP A 142 -5.93 -3.61 8.91
N PRO A 143 -6.96 -4.03 8.15
CA PRO A 143 -6.82 -5.09 7.16
C PRO A 143 -5.95 -4.64 5.98
N ILE A 144 -5.18 -5.59 5.45
CA ILE A 144 -4.52 -5.49 4.16
C ILE A 144 -5.16 -6.50 3.23
N TYR A 145 -5.64 -6.01 2.09
CA TYR A 145 -6.26 -6.79 1.03
C TYR A 145 -5.33 -6.89 -0.17
N LEU A 146 -5.37 -8.03 -0.85
CA LEU A 146 -4.77 -8.27 -2.16
C LEU A 146 -5.89 -8.43 -3.19
N TYR A 147 -5.85 -7.58 -4.20
CA TYR A 147 -6.56 -7.76 -5.45
C TYR A 147 -5.57 -8.11 -6.56
N LEU A 148 -6.00 -8.95 -7.49
CA LEU A 148 -5.21 -9.30 -8.67
C LEU A 148 -5.70 -8.48 -9.87
N GLY A 149 -4.85 -7.60 -10.38
CA GLY A 149 -5.13 -6.76 -11.55
C GLY A 149 -5.22 -7.55 -12.87
N ASN A 150 -5.02 -8.86 -12.83
CA ASN A 150 -5.34 -9.78 -13.93
C ASN A 150 -6.86 -9.91 -14.14
N LEU A 151 -7.66 -9.58 -13.12
CA LEU A 151 -9.12 -9.58 -13.18
C LEU A 151 -9.67 -8.18 -13.42
N SER A 152 -10.71 -8.08 -14.25
CA SER A 152 -11.39 -6.82 -14.53
C SER A 152 -11.86 -6.13 -13.25
N LYS A 153 -11.71 -4.81 -13.20
CA LYS A 153 -12.22 -3.99 -12.09
C LYS A 153 -13.72 -4.18 -11.87
N TYR A 154 -14.49 -4.50 -12.92
CA TYR A 154 -15.93 -4.71 -12.81
C TYR A 154 -16.27 -6.02 -12.10
N THR A 155 -15.46 -7.07 -12.24
CA THR A 155 -15.62 -8.30 -11.44
C THR A 155 -15.06 -8.07 -10.03
N ARG A 156 -13.89 -7.42 -9.89
CA ARG A 156 -13.30 -7.12 -8.58
C ARG A 156 -14.18 -6.24 -7.70
N GLY A 157 -14.90 -5.30 -8.29
CA GLY A 157 -15.79 -4.37 -7.59
C GLY A 157 -17.12 -5.00 -7.14
N LYS A 158 -17.48 -6.20 -7.60
CA LYS A 158 -18.68 -6.91 -7.16
C LYS A 158 -18.43 -7.56 -5.79
N PRO A 159 -19.16 -7.20 -4.72
CA PRO A 159 -18.96 -7.85 -3.42
C PRO A 159 -19.18 -9.38 -3.46
N SER A 160 -20.06 -9.85 -4.33
CA SER A 160 -20.37 -11.27 -4.52
C SER A 160 -19.30 -12.07 -5.26
N SER A 161 -18.29 -11.42 -5.84
CA SER A 161 -17.18 -12.11 -6.51
C SER A 161 -16.12 -12.62 -5.53
N PHE A 162 -16.12 -12.11 -4.30
CA PHE A 162 -15.12 -12.43 -3.27
C PHE A 162 -13.67 -12.30 -3.75
N SER A 163 -13.39 -11.40 -4.72
CA SER A 163 -12.05 -11.17 -5.27
C SER A 163 -11.07 -10.46 -4.32
N ALA A 164 -11.60 -9.93 -3.21
CA ALA A 164 -10.82 -9.25 -2.17
C ALA A 164 -10.15 -10.28 -1.25
N ASN A 165 -8.86 -10.55 -1.46
CA ASN A 165 -8.16 -11.51 -0.64
C ASN A 165 -7.58 -10.81 0.60
N HIS A 166 -8.10 -11.11 1.79
CA HIS A 166 -7.47 -10.65 3.02
C HIS A 166 -6.11 -11.35 3.18
N ILE A 167 -5.03 -10.58 3.44
CA ILE A 167 -3.67 -11.13 3.57
C ILE A 167 -3.01 -10.81 4.89
N ALA A 168 -3.44 -9.77 5.60
CA ALA A 168 -2.95 -9.46 6.94
C ALA A 168 -3.92 -8.57 7.72
N TYR A 169 -3.80 -8.58 9.04
CA TYR A 169 -4.44 -7.62 9.94
C TYR A 169 -3.37 -6.99 10.83
N ILE A 170 -3.20 -5.68 10.72
CA ILE A 170 -2.32 -4.91 11.61
C ILE A 170 -3.10 -4.58 12.89
N PRO A 171 -2.66 -5.08 14.07
CA PRO A 171 -3.28 -4.71 15.33
C PRO A 171 -2.88 -3.29 15.73
N SER A 172 -3.67 -2.70 16.62
CA SER A 172 -3.27 -1.47 17.31
C SER A 172 -2.10 -1.73 18.25
N LEU A 173 -1.32 -0.68 18.54
CA LEU A 173 -0.30 -0.76 19.59
C LEU A 173 -1.00 -1.11 20.93
N PRO A 174 -0.57 -2.17 21.65
CA PRO A 174 -1.26 -2.62 22.85
C PRO A 174 -1.33 -1.56 23.95
N ASP A 175 -2.44 -1.50 24.70
CA ASP A 175 -2.62 -0.54 25.80
C ASP A 175 -1.56 -0.71 26.91
N LYS A 176 -1.10 -1.96 27.13
CA LYS A 176 0.01 -2.32 28.03
C LYS A 176 1.33 -1.61 27.71
N ILE A 177 1.44 -0.91 26.57
CA ILE A 177 2.64 -0.11 26.25
C ILE A 177 2.97 0.88 27.36
N ARG A 178 1.96 1.46 28.02
CA ARG A 178 2.17 2.43 29.10
C ARG A 178 2.81 1.77 30.31
N ASP A 179 2.32 0.60 30.68
CA ASP A 179 2.81 -0.18 31.82
C ASP A 179 4.24 -0.66 31.55
N VAL A 180 4.51 -1.21 30.36
CA VAL A 180 5.86 -1.62 29.93
C VAL A 180 6.85 -0.46 29.99
N TYR A 181 6.45 0.74 29.55
CA TYR A 181 7.31 1.92 29.64
C TYR A 181 7.50 2.39 31.09
N GLN A 182 6.47 2.31 31.92
CA GLN A 182 6.55 2.64 33.35
C GLN A 182 7.48 1.66 34.09
N GLU A 183 7.40 0.36 33.81
CA GLU A 183 8.25 -0.66 34.41
C GLU A 183 9.73 -0.51 34.00
N ILE A 184 9.99 -0.32 32.70
CA ILE A 184 11.36 -0.30 32.16
C ILE A 184 12.05 1.05 32.38
N PHE A 185 11.32 2.16 32.25
CA PHE A 185 11.90 3.51 32.25
C PHE A 185 11.45 4.39 33.41
N ASN A 186 10.56 3.90 34.29
CA ASN A 186 9.93 4.67 35.36
C ASN A 186 9.18 5.92 34.84
N GLN A 187 8.73 5.88 33.58
CA GLN A 187 8.10 7.01 32.89
C GLN A 187 7.15 6.52 31.81
N LEU A 188 6.03 7.23 31.64
CA LEU A 188 5.10 7.01 30.52
C LEU A 188 5.73 7.35 29.16
N PRO A 189 5.31 6.69 28.07
CA PRO A 189 5.78 7.02 26.74
C PRO A 189 5.20 8.35 26.27
N SER A 190 6.02 9.16 25.60
CA SER A 190 5.60 10.40 24.96
C SER A 190 4.76 10.12 23.71
N LYS A 191 3.97 11.11 23.28
CA LYS A 191 3.22 11.05 22.01
C LYS A 191 4.11 10.75 20.80
N ASN A 192 5.37 11.20 20.82
CA ASN A 192 6.32 11.01 19.73
C ASN A 192 6.88 9.59 19.69
N GLU A 193 7.17 8.99 20.85
CA GLU A 193 7.60 7.58 20.94
C GLU A 193 6.45 6.65 20.52
N LEU A 194 5.23 6.88 21.00
CA LEU A 194 4.05 6.11 20.58
C LEU A 194 3.81 6.21 19.07
N ALA A 195 3.96 7.41 18.50
CA ALA A 195 3.80 7.59 17.05
C ALA A 195 4.91 6.87 16.26
N HIS A 196 6.15 6.83 16.76
CA HIS A 196 7.23 6.07 16.13
C HIS A 196 6.96 4.57 16.20
N LEU A 197 6.57 4.04 17.36
CA LEU A 197 6.26 2.62 17.54
C LEU A 197 5.11 2.15 16.65
N ARG A 198 4.08 2.97 16.42
CA ARG A 198 3.02 2.66 15.44
C ARG A 198 3.56 2.53 14.02
N ARG A 199 4.55 3.35 13.63
CA ARG A 199 5.20 3.23 12.32
C ARG A 199 6.04 1.95 12.24
N GLU A 200 6.85 1.69 13.26
CA GLU A 200 7.66 0.47 13.34
C GLU A 200 6.77 -0.78 13.26
N LEU A 201 5.65 -0.82 13.97
CA LEU A 201 4.70 -1.94 13.95
C LEU A 201 4.22 -2.27 12.54
N VAL A 202 3.84 -1.27 11.77
CA VAL A 202 3.38 -1.45 10.39
C VAL A 202 4.48 -2.06 9.54
N HIS A 203 5.69 -1.51 9.60
CA HIS A 203 6.82 -1.97 8.78
C HIS A 203 7.29 -3.37 9.16
N VAL A 204 7.29 -3.71 10.45
CA VAL A 204 7.59 -5.07 10.90
C VAL A 204 6.51 -6.06 10.43
N ILE A 205 5.24 -5.66 10.38
CA ILE A 205 4.17 -6.53 9.85
C ILE A 205 4.27 -6.70 8.33
N LEU A 206 4.62 -5.64 7.59
CA LEU A 206 4.91 -5.74 6.16
C LEU A 206 6.03 -6.73 5.85
N ALA A 207 6.94 -7.01 6.80
CA ALA A 207 7.99 -8.02 6.65
C ALA A 207 7.48 -9.46 6.58
N PHE A 208 6.30 -9.74 7.15
CA PHE A 208 5.65 -11.05 6.99
C PHE A 208 5.02 -11.21 5.61
N ILE A 209 4.55 -10.11 5.01
CA ILE A 209 3.94 -10.10 3.68
C ILE A 209 5.02 -10.18 2.60
N PHE A 210 5.99 -9.26 2.66
CA PHE A 210 7.14 -9.21 1.77
C PHE A 210 8.30 -9.97 2.40
N SER A 211 8.10 -11.28 2.53
CA SER A 211 9.00 -12.22 3.18
C SER A 211 10.11 -12.71 2.23
N PRO A 212 11.12 -13.45 2.73
CA PRO A 212 12.08 -14.15 1.87
C PRO A 212 11.42 -15.10 0.85
N SER A 213 10.33 -15.79 1.22
CA SER A 213 9.60 -16.65 0.28
C SER A 213 8.90 -15.85 -0.82
N PHE A 214 8.40 -14.66 -0.50
CA PHE A 214 7.88 -13.75 -1.52
C PHE A 214 8.98 -13.24 -2.45
N ARG A 215 10.17 -12.93 -1.91
CA ARG A 215 11.35 -12.55 -2.72
C ARG A 215 11.70 -13.62 -3.73
N GLU A 216 11.68 -14.88 -3.33
CA GLU A 216 11.94 -16.01 -4.21
C GLU A 216 10.91 -16.07 -5.36
N ALA A 217 9.61 -15.99 -5.04
CA ALA A 217 8.57 -15.94 -6.06
C ALA A 217 8.68 -14.69 -6.96
N TYR A 218 9.14 -13.56 -6.43
CA TYR A 218 9.35 -12.34 -7.20
C TYR A 218 10.48 -12.50 -8.23
N LEU A 219 11.59 -13.10 -7.84
CA LEU A 219 12.77 -13.28 -8.68
C LEU A 219 12.63 -14.44 -9.66
N ASN A 220 12.19 -15.60 -9.18
CA ASN A 220 12.23 -16.84 -9.94
C ASN A 220 10.85 -17.29 -10.44
N GLY A 221 9.80 -16.59 -10.02
CA GLY A 221 8.44 -16.98 -10.30
C GLY A 221 8.03 -18.19 -9.47
N VAL A 222 6.79 -18.63 -9.65
CA VAL A 222 6.27 -19.82 -9.00
C VAL A 222 5.46 -20.65 -9.99
N GLU A 223 5.74 -21.95 -10.04
CA GLU A 223 5.00 -22.87 -10.91
C GLU A 223 3.63 -23.17 -10.33
N VAL A 224 2.60 -23.02 -11.16
CA VAL A 224 1.21 -23.24 -10.79
C VAL A 224 0.49 -23.90 -11.95
N GLN A 225 -0.12 -25.05 -11.69
CA GLN A 225 -1.13 -25.59 -12.59
C GLN A 225 -2.40 -24.76 -12.41
N CYS A 226 -2.74 -23.97 -13.42
CA CYS A 226 -3.92 -23.10 -13.40
C CYS A 226 -5.21 -23.90 -13.58
N ILE A 227 -6.36 -23.26 -13.38
CA ILE A 227 -7.68 -23.89 -13.49
C ILE A 227 -7.99 -24.52 -14.87
N ASP A 228 -7.31 -24.05 -15.92
CA ASP A 228 -7.40 -24.60 -17.28
C ASP A 228 -6.50 -25.82 -17.51
N GLY A 229 -5.81 -26.31 -16.48
CA GLY A 229 -4.91 -27.45 -16.53
C GLY A 229 -3.51 -27.13 -17.04
N ILE A 230 -3.25 -25.89 -17.47
CA ILE A 230 -1.96 -25.48 -18.01
C ILE A 230 -1.00 -25.09 -16.87
N LEU A 231 0.19 -25.67 -16.89
CA LEU A 231 1.27 -25.32 -15.97
C LEU A 231 1.94 -24.02 -16.43
N ARG A 232 1.88 -22.99 -15.59
CA ARG A 232 2.46 -21.68 -15.86
C ARG A 232 3.41 -21.27 -14.76
N ARG A 233 4.35 -20.36 -15.09
CA ARG A 233 5.22 -19.73 -14.11
C ARG A 233 4.75 -18.30 -13.83
N LEU A 234 4.19 -18.12 -12.64
CA LEU A 234 3.60 -16.86 -12.20
C LEU A 234 4.66 -15.97 -11.55
N PHE A 235 4.72 -14.70 -11.94
CA PHE A 235 5.63 -13.70 -11.39
C PHE A 235 4.84 -12.61 -10.67
N PRO A 236 4.76 -12.65 -9.32
CA PRO A 236 4.16 -11.59 -8.53
C PRO A 236 4.87 -10.26 -8.73
N ARG A 237 4.13 -9.21 -9.08
CA ARG A 237 4.63 -7.84 -9.23
C ARG A 237 3.76 -6.88 -8.45
N LEU A 238 4.37 -6.10 -7.56
CA LEU A 238 3.66 -5.08 -6.81
C LEU A 238 3.26 -3.93 -7.75
N PHE A 239 2.02 -3.97 -8.22
CA PHE A 239 1.48 -3.02 -9.18
C PHE A 239 1.09 -1.71 -8.51
N SER A 240 0.37 -1.79 -7.40
CA SER A 240 -0.07 -0.62 -6.63
C SER A 240 -0.33 -0.96 -5.16
N TYR A 241 -0.23 0.05 -4.29
CA TYR A 241 -0.74 0.02 -2.93
C TYR A 241 -1.66 1.25 -2.74
N SER A 242 -2.98 1.03 -2.80
CA SER A 242 -3.99 2.06 -2.56
C SER A 242 -4.29 2.21 -1.07
N ALA A 243 -4.28 3.45 -0.61
CA ALA A 243 -4.66 3.86 0.73
C ALA A 243 -4.92 5.37 0.73
N ASP A 244 -5.51 5.89 1.80
CA ASP A 244 -5.66 7.34 1.97
C ASP A 244 -4.30 8.04 2.17
N TYR A 245 -4.28 9.38 2.20
CA TYR A 245 -3.03 10.13 2.38
C TYR A 245 -2.30 9.80 3.69
N VAL A 246 -3.02 9.62 4.80
CA VAL A 246 -2.42 9.36 6.12
C VAL A 246 -1.73 8.00 6.11
N GLU A 247 -2.39 6.99 5.55
CA GLU A 247 -1.89 5.64 5.40
C GLU A 247 -0.74 5.57 4.38
N LYS A 248 -0.84 6.24 3.22
CA LYS A 248 0.26 6.36 2.25
C LYS A 248 1.52 6.93 2.90
N VAL A 249 1.39 7.99 3.70
CA VAL A 249 2.51 8.60 4.43
C VAL A 249 3.10 7.62 5.45
N LEU A 250 2.27 6.83 6.12
CA LEU A 250 2.69 5.80 7.08
C LEU A 250 3.48 4.67 6.38
N LEU A 251 2.94 4.13 5.28
CA LEU A 251 3.55 3.11 4.44
C LEU A 251 4.85 3.61 3.77
N ALA A 252 4.90 4.87 3.32
CA ALA A 252 6.10 5.48 2.75
C ALA A 252 7.15 5.91 3.81
N ALA A 253 6.84 5.73 5.10
CA ALA A 253 7.66 6.20 6.23
C ALA A 253 7.97 7.71 6.17
N MET A 254 6.99 8.51 5.75
CA MET A 254 7.08 9.96 5.56
C MET A 254 6.47 10.74 6.73
N MET A 255 6.82 12.02 6.81
CA MET A 255 6.22 12.98 7.74
C MET A 255 4.91 13.52 7.15
N PHE A 256 3.86 13.54 7.97
CA PHE A 256 2.55 14.06 7.61
C PHE A 256 2.58 15.58 7.33
N LEU A 257 2.09 16.01 6.16
CA LEU A 257 1.96 17.42 5.74
C LEU A 257 3.20 18.31 5.98
N SER A 258 4.38 17.71 5.86
CA SER A 258 5.68 18.36 6.00
C SER A 258 6.05 19.16 4.73
N GLU A 259 7.28 19.65 4.63
CA GLU A 259 7.74 20.51 3.53
C GLU A 259 7.60 19.85 2.16
N TYR A 260 7.79 18.52 2.07
CA TYR A 260 7.63 17.72 0.87
C TYR A 260 6.51 16.68 1.06
N PRO A 261 5.23 17.10 1.00
CA PRO A 261 4.13 16.27 1.49
C PRO A 261 3.71 15.17 0.52
N CYS A 262 4.08 15.26 -0.77
CA CYS A 262 3.66 14.30 -1.79
C CYS A 262 4.47 12.98 -1.69
N PRO A 263 3.81 11.80 -1.63
CA PRO A 263 4.50 10.51 -1.68
C PRO A 263 5.22 10.25 -3.00
N ALA A 264 4.72 10.79 -4.12
CA ALA A 264 5.24 10.51 -5.46
C ALA A 264 6.32 11.50 -5.94
N CYS A 265 6.33 12.74 -5.44
CA CYS A 265 7.25 13.79 -5.94
C CYS A 265 7.82 14.67 -4.82
N MET A 266 8.88 15.40 -5.16
CA MET A 266 9.60 16.32 -4.27
C MET A 266 9.06 17.76 -4.37
N ILE A 267 7.75 17.92 -4.60
CA ILE A 267 7.09 19.23 -4.57
C ILE A 267 7.12 19.81 -3.15
N GLN A 268 7.34 21.11 -3.02
CA GLN A 268 7.31 21.80 -1.74
C GLN A 268 5.89 22.26 -1.38
N LYS A 269 5.61 22.38 -0.09
CA LYS A 269 4.27 22.73 0.42
C LYS A 269 3.76 24.06 -0.14
N HIS A 270 4.62 25.06 -0.27
CA HIS A 270 4.25 26.36 -0.85
C HIS A 270 3.95 26.31 -2.35
N GLN A 271 4.32 25.22 -3.05
CA GLN A 271 4.09 25.03 -4.49
C GLN A 271 2.77 24.34 -4.79
N ILE A 272 2.05 23.84 -3.77
CA ILE A 272 0.78 23.10 -3.93
C ILE A 272 -0.29 23.95 -4.61
N SER A 273 -0.32 25.26 -4.37
CA SER A 273 -1.27 26.17 -5.03
C SER A 273 -1.10 26.22 -6.56
N GLN A 274 -0.02 25.68 -7.09
CA GLN A 274 0.29 25.65 -8.52
C GLN A 274 -0.14 24.34 -9.20
N ILE A 275 -0.81 23.42 -8.50
CA ILE A 275 -1.25 22.14 -9.08
C ILE A 275 -1.99 22.36 -10.40
N GLY A 276 -1.62 21.59 -11.43
CA GLY A 276 -2.23 21.66 -12.76
C GLY A 276 -1.69 22.77 -13.66
N THR A 277 -0.76 23.62 -13.18
CA THR A 277 -0.06 24.59 -14.02
C THR A 277 1.11 23.96 -14.80
N ILE A 278 1.60 24.59 -15.86
CA ILE A 278 2.80 24.14 -16.60
C ILE A 278 4.02 23.96 -15.68
N PRO A 279 4.35 24.91 -14.76
CA PRO A 279 5.39 24.70 -13.77
C PRO A 279 5.21 23.44 -12.92
N ASP A 280 3.97 23.10 -12.57
CA ASP A 280 3.66 21.90 -11.80
C ASP A 280 3.87 20.62 -12.60
N MET A 281 3.35 20.54 -13.83
CA MET A 281 3.58 19.40 -14.73
C MET A 281 5.08 19.16 -14.97
N ASN A 282 5.86 20.23 -15.13
CA ASN A 282 7.32 20.16 -15.26
C ASN A 282 8.00 19.65 -13.98
N ARG A 283 7.49 19.99 -12.79
CA ARG A 283 8.03 19.45 -11.52
C ARG A 283 7.69 17.98 -11.32
N LEU A 284 6.46 17.57 -11.66
CA LEU A 284 6.03 16.17 -11.53
C LEU A 284 6.93 15.23 -12.33
N THR A 285 7.37 15.66 -13.52
CA THR A 285 8.27 14.87 -14.38
C THR A 285 9.73 14.95 -13.97
N ARG A 286 10.21 16.13 -13.54
CA ARG A 286 11.64 16.35 -13.24
C ARG A 286 12.05 16.06 -11.79
N LYS A 287 11.09 16.02 -10.87
CA LYS A 287 11.32 15.84 -9.43
C LYS A 287 10.50 14.70 -8.84
N PRO A 288 10.51 13.48 -9.44
CA PRO A 288 9.92 12.32 -8.81
C PRO A 288 10.66 12.03 -7.50
N ARG A 289 9.98 11.38 -6.58
CA ARG A 289 10.61 10.90 -5.37
C ARG A 289 11.30 9.57 -5.68
N VAL A 290 12.59 9.51 -5.37
CA VAL A 290 13.42 8.34 -5.66
C VAL A 290 13.88 7.73 -4.34
N ASP A 291 13.65 6.43 -4.19
CA ASP A 291 14.25 5.68 -3.10
C ASP A 291 15.72 5.40 -3.37
N SER A 292 16.55 5.43 -2.33
CA SER A 292 17.99 5.31 -2.49
C SER A 292 18.70 4.79 -1.25
N VAL A 293 19.88 4.23 -1.46
CA VAL A 293 20.76 3.79 -0.37
C VAL A 293 21.16 4.98 0.51
N GLU A 294 21.34 6.18 -0.08
CA GLU A 294 21.61 7.40 0.69
C GLU A 294 20.46 7.74 1.64
N ARG A 295 19.20 7.63 1.18
CA ARG A 295 18.02 7.81 2.03
C ARG A 295 18.00 6.79 3.17
N GLN A 296 18.24 5.51 2.87
CA GLN A 296 18.29 4.46 3.90
C GLN A 296 19.39 4.73 4.93
N ARG A 297 20.58 5.17 4.50
CA ARG A 297 21.67 5.57 5.41
C ARG A 297 21.27 6.73 6.31
N LYS A 298 20.61 7.78 5.78
CA LYS A 298 20.11 8.90 6.59
C LYS A 298 19.13 8.43 7.67
N VAL A 299 18.21 7.53 7.31
CA VAL A 299 17.27 6.92 8.27
C VAL A 299 18.02 6.09 9.31
N GLN A 300 18.99 5.27 8.91
CA GLN A 300 19.77 4.46 9.84
C GLN A 300 20.59 5.33 10.80
N SER A 301 21.24 6.39 10.33
CA SER A 301 21.93 7.36 11.20
C SER A 301 20.96 8.01 12.19
N ALA A 302 19.75 8.35 11.75
CA ALA A 302 18.72 8.90 12.64
C ALA A 302 18.27 7.88 13.70
N ARG A 303 18.16 6.59 13.36
CA ARG A 303 17.90 5.51 14.33
C ARG A 303 19.05 5.36 15.32
N ASN A 304 20.29 5.43 14.86
CA ASN A 304 21.46 5.35 15.73
C ASN A 304 21.47 6.50 16.75
N LEU A 305 21.11 7.71 16.33
CA LEU A 305 20.93 8.84 17.25
C LEU A 305 19.87 8.56 18.32
N ILE A 306 18.77 7.90 17.97
CA ILE A 306 17.69 7.57 18.91
C ILE A 306 18.12 6.50 19.91
N PHE A 307 18.65 5.38 19.44
CA PHE A 307 18.91 4.20 20.28
C PHE A 307 20.31 4.18 20.90
N HIS A 308 21.33 4.66 20.19
CA HIS A 308 22.72 4.55 20.65
C HIS A 308 23.25 5.84 21.27
N GLU A 309 22.63 7.00 20.98
CA GLU A 309 23.00 8.28 21.58
C GLU A 309 21.89 8.89 22.46
N GLY A 310 20.70 8.26 22.53
CA GLY A 310 19.60 8.67 23.40
C GLY A 310 18.93 9.99 23.03
N TYR A 311 19.01 10.41 21.76
CA TYR A 311 18.27 11.58 21.31
C TYR A 311 16.76 11.30 21.21
N ALA A 312 15.94 12.30 21.53
CA ALA A 312 14.50 12.19 21.32
C ALA A 312 14.16 12.02 19.83
N VAL A 313 13.16 11.20 19.51
CA VAL A 313 12.71 10.86 18.14
C VAL A 313 12.48 12.09 17.24
N LYS A 314 11.95 13.18 17.81
CA LYS A 314 11.69 14.44 17.09
C LYS A 314 12.71 15.55 17.36
N SER A 315 13.85 15.23 17.96
CA SER A 315 14.89 16.22 18.20
C SER A 315 15.41 16.81 16.88
N PRO A 316 15.85 18.08 16.86
CA PRO A 316 16.44 18.69 15.68
C PRO A 316 17.61 17.89 15.09
N LYS A 317 18.43 17.27 15.95
CA LYS A 317 19.57 16.43 15.52
C LYS A 317 19.11 15.18 14.75
N VAL A 318 18.08 14.48 15.23
CA VAL A 318 17.51 13.29 14.57
C VAL A 318 16.82 13.66 13.26
N LEU A 319 16.06 14.75 13.24
CA LEU A 319 15.26 15.13 12.06
C LEU A 319 16.05 15.93 11.01
N GLY A 320 17.23 16.46 11.34
CA GLY A 320 17.97 17.41 10.51
C GLY A 320 18.14 16.95 9.06
N SER A 321 18.74 15.76 8.86
CA SER A 321 18.95 15.18 7.52
C SER A 321 17.68 14.60 6.88
N LEU A 322 16.66 14.30 7.67
CA LEU A 322 15.41 13.69 7.23
C LEU A 322 14.35 14.72 6.78
N LYS A 323 14.48 15.98 7.21
CA LYS A 323 13.59 17.08 6.79
C LYS A 323 13.62 17.29 5.28
N VAL A 324 14.79 17.17 4.66
CA VAL A 324 14.93 17.21 3.20
C VAL A 324 14.33 15.91 2.63
N GLY A 325 13.15 16.04 2.03
CA GLY A 325 12.32 14.91 1.60
C GLY A 325 11.29 14.43 2.63
N SER A 326 11.15 15.09 3.80
CA SER A 326 10.07 14.80 4.75
C SER A 326 10.00 13.33 5.19
N TYR A 327 11.13 12.72 5.54
CA TYR A 327 11.20 11.32 5.99
C TYR A 327 11.11 11.18 7.51
N THR A 328 10.68 10.02 7.99
CA THR A 328 10.71 9.68 9.43
C THR A 328 11.94 8.83 9.76
N PRO A 329 12.37 8.76 11.03
CA PRO A 329 13.45 7.85 11.45
C PRO A 329 12.99 6.38 11.53
N THR A 330 12.03 5.98 10.70
CA THR A 330 11.47 4.64 10.62
C THR A 330 12.07 3.95 9.40
N LEU A 331 12.63 2.76 9.58
CA LEU A 331 13.15 1.99 8.44
C LEU A 331 11.96 1.39 7.69
N SER A 332 11.74 1.82 6.45
CA SER A 332 10.63 1.31 5.64
C SER A 332 10.95 -0.09 5.13
N HIS A 333 10.12 -1.08 5.46
CA HIS A 333 10.28 -2.45 4.94
C HIS A 333 10.12 -2.48 3.42
N LEU A 334 9.22 -1.66 2.87
CA LEU A 334 9.07 -1.52 1.42
C LEU A 334 10.38 -1.06 0.77
N SER A 335 11.06 -0.09 1.38
CA SER A 335 12.35 0.41 0.90
C SER A 335 13.42 -0.67 0.95
N THR A 336 13.59 -1.31 2.11
CA THR A 336 14.64 -2.34 2.28
C THR A 336 14.40 -3.58 1.43
N PHE A 337 13.13 -3.91 1.18
CA PHE A 337 12.77 -5.06 0.38
C PHE A 337 12.93 -4.81 -1.12
N PHE A 338 12.39 -3.70 -1.63
CA PHE A 338 12.28 -3.42 -3.07
C PHE A 338 13.48 -2.70 -3.67
N LEU A 339 14.23 -1.90 -2.90
CA LEU A 339 15.41 -1.20 -3.44
C LEU A 339 16.46 -2.16 -4.02
N PRO A 340 16.81 -3.30 -3.39
CA PRO A 340 17.71 -4.29 -4.00
C PRO A 340 17.12 -5.02 -5.23
N LEU A 341 15.82 -4.89 -5.46
CA LEU A 341 15.12 -5.41 -6.64
C LEU A 341 14.97 -4.33 -7.73
N GLU A 342 15.65 -3.19 -7.57
CA GLU A 342 15.60 -2.02 -8.46
C GLU A 342 14.19 -1.41 -8.61
N VAL A 343 13.33 -1.64 -7.62
CA VAL A 343 11.97 -1.09 -7.58
C VAL A 343 11.92 0.10 -6.63
N ASN A 344 11.57 1.27 -7.17
CA ASN A 344 11.34 2.47 -6.37
C ASN A 344 10.03 2.33 -5.57
N MET A 345 10.13 2.28 -4.24
CA MET A 345 8.95 2.09 -3.39
C MET A 345 7.91 3.22 -3.52
N PHE A 346 8.30 4.41 -3.95
CA PHE A 346 7.37 5.54 -4.09
C PHE A 346 6.44 5.40 -5.29
N ASP A 347 6.86 4.64 -6.31
CA ASP A 347 6.06 4.46 -7.52
C ASP A 347 4.84 3.56 -7.28
N ILE A 348 4.77 2.84 -6.17
CA ILE A 348 3.66 1.92 -5.89
C ILE A 348 2.40 2.66 -5.41
N PHE A 349 2.49 3.93 -5.00
CA PHE A 349 1.36 4.68 -4.46
C PHE A 349 0.66 5.45 -5.59
N PRO A 350 -0.48 4.97 -6.13
CA PRO A 350 -1.21 5.73 -7.13
C PRO A 350 -1.83 6.98 -6.50
N THR A 351 -2.06 8.00 -7.34
CA THR A 351 -3.01 9.05 -7.03
C THR A 351 -4.39 8.40 -6.96
N ASP A 352 -5.01 8.41 -5.79
CA ASP A 352 -6.29 7.78 -5.57
C ASP A 352 -7.32 8.89 -5.54
N ILE A 353 -7.97 9.20 -6.67
CA ILE A 353 -8.91 10.32 -6.75
C ILE A 353 -10.04 10.15 -5.73
N LEU A 354 -10.44 8.92 -5.42
CA LEU A 354 -11.55 8.67 -4.51
C LEU A 354 -11.16 9.05 -3.07
N HIS A 355 -10.00 8.59 -2.60
CA HIS A 355 -9.50 8.93 -1.27
C HIS A 355 -8.90 10.34 -1.16
N ASP A 356 -8.25 10.82 -2.22
CA ASP A 356 -7.53 12.09 -2.23
C ASP A 356 -8.50 13.27 -2.49
N PHE A 357 -9.61 13.04 -3.22
CA PHE A 357 -10.56 14.07 -3.67
C PHE A 357 -12.06 13.76 -3.43
N GLU A 358 -12.58 12.55 -3.65
CA GLU A 358 -14.04 12.32 -3.61
C GLU A 358 -14.64 12.20 -2.20
N LEU A 359 -13.91 11.71 -1.20
CA LEU A 359 -14.39 11.60 0.18
C LEU A 359 -14.64 12.98 0.82
N GLY A 360 -15.84 13.54 0.58
CA GLY A 360 -16.36 14.80 1.13
C GLY A 360 -15.87 16.06 0.42
N LYS A 361 -14.61 16.10 -0.03
CA LYS A 361 -14.04 17.30 -0.66
C LYS A 361 -14.63 17.59 -2.04
N TRP A 362 -14.90 16.58 -2.86
CA TRP A 362 -15.57 16.78 -4.15
C TRP A 362 -16.93 17.40 -3.97
N ARG A 363 -17.71 16.95 -2.98
CA ARG A 363 -19.02 17.56 -2.68
C ARG A 363 -18.86 19.04 -2.37
N ASP A 364 -17.87 19.42 -1.57
CA ASP A 364 -17.64 20.82 -1.18
C ASP A 364 -17.18 21.66 -2.39
N VAL A 365 -16.27 21.13 -3.22
CA VAL A 365 -15.80 21.77 -4.46
C VAL A 365 -16.96 21.92 -5.45
N PHE A 366 -17.72 20.85 -5.68
CA PHE A 366 -18.88 20.85 -6.57
C PHE A 366 -19.95 21.84 -6.09
N THR A 367 -20.24 21.87 -4.78
CA THR A 367 -21.14 22.86 -4.19
C THR A 367 -20.64 24.28 -4.41
N HIS A 368 -19.34 24.53 -4.25
CA HIS A 368 -18.74 25.83 -4.51
C HIS A 368 -18.84 26.22 -6.00
N LEU A 369 -18.58 25.30 -6.93
CA LEU A 369 -18.75 25.52 -8.36
C LEU A 369 -20.22 25.82 -8.71
N CYS A 370 -21.19 25.13 -8.11
CA CYS A 370 -22.61 25.44 -8.26
C CYS A 370 -22.95 26.86 -7.77
N ARG A 371 -22.38 27.31 -6.65
CA ARG A 371 -22.56 28.68 -6.13
C ARG A 371 -21.96 29.73 -7.07
N ILE A 372 -20.79 29.46 -7.66
CA ILE A 372 -20.20 30.32 -8.70
C ILE A 372 -21.16 30.41 -9.90
N LEU A 373 -21.66 29.28 -10.39
CA LEU A 373 -22.61 29.25 -11.51
C LEU A 373 -23.90 30.03 -11.20
N GLN A 374 -24.43 29.93 -9.97
CA GLN A 374 -25.57 30.73 -9.52
C GLN A 374 -25.25 32.24 -9.52
N SER A 375 -24.05 32.62 -9.08
CA SER A 375 -23.62 34.03 -9.02
C SER A 375 -23.44 34.69 -10.40
N ILE A 376 -23.15 33.91 -11.44
CA ILE A 376 -22.96 34.39 -12.82
C ILE A 376 -24.30 34.49 -13.58
N GLY A 377 -25.38 33.89 -13.08
CA GLY A 377 -26.74 33.98 -13.64
C GLY A 377 -27.50 32.65 -13.63
N GLY A 378 -28.78 32.70 -13.22
CA GLY A 378 -29.58 31.52 -12.84
C GLY A 378 -29.77 30.42 -13.90
N GLU A 379 -29.64 30.73 -15.19
CA GLU A 379 -29.84 29.73 -16.26
C GLU A 379 -28.67 28.76 -16.43
N LYS A 380 -27.45 29.12 -16.00
CA LYS A 380 -26.26 28.26 -16.17
C LYS A 380 -26.34 26.99 -15.33
N LEU A 381 -26.95 27.08 -14.15
CA LEU A 381 -27.21 25.90 -13.31
C LEU A 381 -28.26 24.97 -13.95
N ASN A 382 -29.28 25.54 -14.60
CA ASN A 382 -30.29 24.77 -15.33
C ASN A 382 -29.68 23.98 -16.51
N HIS A 383 -28.67 24.54 -17.20
CA HIS A 383 -27.93 23.80 -18.23
C HIS A 383 -27.08 22.65 -17.68
N LEU A 384 -26.48 22.80 -16.51
CA LEU A 384 -25.78 21.71 -15.83
C LEU A 384 -26.75 20.57 -15.51
N ASN A 385 -27.93 20.89 -14.97
CA ASN A 385 -28.97 19.92 -14.60
C ASN A 385 -29.55 19.19 -15.82
N LYS A 386 -29.71 19.85 -16.98
CA LYS A 386 -30.21 19.22 -18.22
C LYS A 386 -29.38 18.01 -18.66
N ARG A 387 -28.06 18.00 -18.41
CA ARG A 387 -27.18 16.86 -18.75
C ARG A 387 -27.46 15.60 -17.95
N GLN A 388 -28.15 15.70 -16.80
CA GLN A 388 -28.59 14.52 -16.04
C GLN A 388 -29.93 13.98 -16.50
N CYS A 389 -30.80 14.80 -17.12
CA CYS A 389 -32.11 14.35 -17.59
C CYS A 389 -32.10 13.70 -18.98
N SER A 390 -31.05 13.88 -19.78
CA SER A 390 -30.97 13.37 -21.16
C SER A 390 -30.24 12.05 -21.30
N ASN A 391 -29.88 11.38 -20.21
CA ASN A 391 -29.17 10.11 -20.24
C ASN A 391 -30.05 8.99 -19.68
N ASP A 392 -30.67 8.22 -20.58
CA ASP A 392 -30.96 6.78 -20.40
C ASP A 392 -29.65 5.95 -20.31
N CYS A 393 -28.65 6.48 -19.62
CA CYS A 393 -27.36 5.83 -19.37
C CYS A 393 -27.16 5.85 -17.86
N TYR A 394 -27.54 4.73 -17.24
CA TYR A 394 -27.22 4.38 -15.87
C TYR A 394 -25.72 4.53 -15.62
N ILE A 395 -25.32 5.63 -14.98
CA ILE A 395 -24.11 5.65 -14.17
C ILE A 395 -24.58 5.28 -12.77
N ALA A 396 -24.54 3.98 -12.48
CA ALA A 396 -24.67 3.50 -11.11
C ALA A 396 -23.44 3.99 -10.32
N CYS A 397 -23.69 4.75 -9.26
CA CYS A 397 -22.72 5.06 -8.21
C CYS A 397 -22.16 3.80 -7.56
#